data_AF-A0A2K3LGG0-F1
#
_entry.id   AF-A0A2K3LGG0-F1
#
_cell.length_a   1.000
_cell.length_b   1.000
_cell.length_c   1.000
_cell.angle_alpha   90.00
_cell.angle_beta   90.00
_cell.angle_gamma   90.00
#
_symmetry.space_group_name_H-M   'P 1'
#
loop_
_entity.id
_entity.type
_entity.pdbx_description
1 polymer ?
#
loop_
_entity_poly.entity_id
_entity_poly.type
_entity_poly.pdbx_seq_one_letter_code
_entity_poly.pdbx_strand_id
1 'polypeptide(L)' 'MSVIDILTRVDSICKKYDRYDVVKQNDSNFSADDAFAKLYSVVDADIEAALQ' A
#
# COMPACT_ATOMS: atom_id res chain seq x y z
N MET A 1 2.47 12.36 -10.47
CA MET A 1 2.97 12.29 -9.09
C MET A 1 4.47 11.99 -9.18
N SER A 2 5.34 12.66 -8.42
CA SER A 2 6.79 12.38 -8.52
C SER A 2 7.12 11.07 -7.81
N VAL A 3 8.21 10.40 -8.20
CA VAL A 3 8.68 9.16 -7.55
C VAL A 3 8.88 9.36 -6.03
N ILE A 4 9.33 10.55 -5.63
CA ILE A 4 9.46 10.94 -4.23
C ILE A 4 8.12 10.97 -3.50
N ASP A 5 7.06 11.44 -4.15
CA ASP A 5 5.72 11.50 -3.56
C ASP A 5 5.15 10.09 -3.37
N ILE A 6 5.38 9.20 -4.35
CA ILE A 6 4.98 7.79 -4.30
C ILE A 6 5.68 7.07 -3.13
N LEU A 7 7.00 7.21 -3.00
CA LEU A 7 7.77 6.61 -1.90
C LEU A 7 7.34 7.13 -0.53
N THR A 8 7.08 8.44 -0.41
CA THR A 8 6.63 9.06 0.85
C THR A 8 5.22 8.57 1.25
N ARG A 9 4.36 8.33 0.25
CA ARG A 9 3.01 7.80 0.46
C ARG A 9 3.04 6.36 0.94
N VAL A 10 3.89 5.51 0.33
CA VAL A 10 4.11 4.12 0.79
C VAL A 10 4.67 4.09 2.21
N ASP A 11 5.68 4.91 2.51
CA ASP A 11 6.26 5.00 3.86
C ASP A 11 5.23 5.41 4.92
N SER A 12 4.37 6.37 4.59
CA SER A 12 3.27 6.81 5.47
C SER A 12 2.23 5.71 5.71
N ILE A 13 1.90 4.92 4.68
CA ILE A 13 1.00 3.76 4.81
C ILE A 13 1.65 2.69 5.71
N CYS A 14 2.91 2.34 5.46
CA CYS A 14 3.65 1.36 6.25
C CYS A 14 3.80 1.75 7.73
N LYS A 15 3.95 3.05 8.03
CA LYS A 15 3.99 3.58 9.40
C LYS A 15 2.61 3.57 10.07
N LYS A 16 1.54 3.85 9.31
CA LYS A 16 0.17 3.92 9.84
C LYS A 16 -0.38 2.56 10.28
N TYR A 17 0.01 1.50 9.57
CA TYR A 17 -0.47 0.13 9.84
C TYR A 17 0.52 -0.69 10.68
N ASP A 18 1.47 -0.03 11.36
CA ASP A 18 2.50 -0.62 12.23
C ASP A 18 3.15 -1.86 11.63
N ARG A 19 3.88 -1.63 10.52
CA ARG A 19 4.51 -2.64 9.65
C ARG A 19 3.50 -3.55 8.98
N TYR A 20 3.58 -3.63 7.66
CA TYR A 20 2.85 -4.63 6.87
C TYR A 20 3.36 -6.03 7.24
N ASP A 21 2.79 -6.60 8.29
CA ASP A 21 3.22 -7.88 8.82
C ASP A 21 2.64 -9.00 7.95
N VAL A 22 3.40 -9.37 6.92
CA VAL A 22 3.05 -10.38 5.92
C VAL A 22 2.70 -11.73 6.58
N VAL A 23 3.21 -11.97 7.80
CA VAL A 23 2.93 -13.15 8.62
C VAL A 23 1.49 -13.15 9.12
N LYS A 24 0.94 -12.00 9.53
CA LYS A 24 -0.47 -11.87 9.96
C LYS A 24 -1.46 -12.07 8.80
N GLN A 25 -1.04 -11.89 7.56
CA GLN A 25 -1.88 -12.15 6.39
C GLN A 25 -2.04 -13.63 6.05
N ASN A 26 -1.13 -14.51 6.46
CA ASN A 26 -1.23 -15.94 6.16
C ASN A 26 -2.35 -16.62 6.97
N ASP A 27 -2.68 -16.07 8.14
CA ASP A 27 -3.55 -16.69 9.14
C ASP A 27 -4.97 -16.11 9.21
N SER A 28 -5.29 -15.05 8.48
CA SER A 28 -6.59 -14.40 8.65
C SER A 28 -7.13 -13.87 7.34
N ASN A 29 -8.13 -14.60 6.85
CA ASN A 29 -9.24 -14.15 6.00
C ASN A 29 -9.05 -12.74 5.46
N PHE A 30 -8.53 -12.67 4.24
CA PHE A 30 -8.47 -11.46 3.44
C PHE A 30 -9.89 -10.90 3.30
N SER A 31 -10.30 -10.06 4.25
CA SER A 31 -11.54 -9.32 4.12
C SER A 31 -11.29 -8.28 3.04
N ALA A 32 -12.17 -8.21 2.04
CA ALA A 32 -12.14 -7.21 0.98
C ALA A 32 -12.21 -5.74 1.49
N ASP A 33 -12.25 -5.54 2.82
CA ASP A 33 -12.17 -4.27 3.51
C ASP A 33 -10.80 -3.95 4.14
N ASP A 34 -9.73 -4.68 3.77
CA ASP A 34 -8.38 -4.33 4.20
C ASP A 34 -7.99 -2.95 3.64
N ALA A 35 -7.98 -1.96 4.54
CA ALA A 35 -7.70 -0.57 4.20
C ALA A 35 -6.29 -0.40 3.62
N PHE A 36 -5.35 -1.29 3.96
CA PHE A 36 -4.03 -1.30 3.35
C PHE A 36 -4.11 -1.68 1.87
N ALA A 37 -4.77 -2.78 1.53
CA ALA A 37 -4.90 -3.23 0.13
C ALA A 37 -5.53 -2.15 -0.77
N LYS A 38 -6.56 -1.45 -0.28
CA LYS A 38 -7.15 -0.30 -0.99
C LYS A 38 -6.14 0.83 -1.20
N LEU A 39 -5.36 1.18 -0.17
CA LEU A 39 -4.36 2.26 -0.27
C LEU A 39 -3.17 1.87 -1.17
N TYR A 40 -2.75 0.60 -1.14
CA TYR A 40 -1.71 0.07 -2.00
C TYR A 40 -2.12 0.05 -3.47
N SER A 41 -3.37 -0.33 -3.78
CA SER A 41 -3.90 -0.29 -5.15
C SER A 41 -3.87 1.12 -5.75
N VAL A 42 -4.07 2.16 -4.94
CA VAL A 42 -3.93 3.55 -5.42
C VAL A 42 -2.48 3.91 -5.71
N VAL A 43 -1.54 3.42 -4.89
CA VAL A 43 -0.10 3.60 -5.16
C VAL A 43 0.30 2.87 -6.45
N ASP A 44 -0.21 1.67 -6.68
CA ASP A 44 0.06 0.88 -7.89
C ASP A 44 -0.41 1.61 -9.16
N ALA A 45 -1.60 2.20 -9.11
CA ALA A 45 -2.11 3.05 -10.19
C ALA A 45 -1.27 4.32 -10.41
N ASP A 46 -0.77 4.95 -9.33
CA ASP A 46 0.13 6.11 -9.43
C ASP A 46 1.49 5.73 -10.07
N ILE A 47 1.96 4.49 -9.86
CA ILE A 47 3.18 3.94 -10.50
C ILE A 47 2.93 3.66 -11.98
N GLU A 48 1.83 2.99 -12.34
CA GLU A 48 1.48 2.75 -13.74
C GLU A 48 1.34 4.07 -14.53
N ALA A 49 0.71 5.08 -13.93
CA ALA A 49 0.58 6.41 -14.53
C ALA A 49 1.92 7.15 -14.68
N ALA A 50 2.92 6.83 -13.85
CA ALA A 50 4.27 7.39 -13.96
C ALA A 50 5.17 6.63 -14.95
N LEU A 51 4.78 5.41 -15.34
CA LEU A 51 5.47 4.58 -16.34
C LEU A 51 4.96 4.81 -17.77
N GLN A 52 3.81 5.48 -17.94
CA GLN A 52 3.31 5.98 -19.22
C GLN A 52 3.99 7.30 -19.64
#